data_AF-A0A7M3WT06-F1
#
_entry.id   AF-A0A7M3WT06-F1
#
_cell.length_a   1.000
_cell.length_b   1.000
_cell.length_c   1.000
_cell.angle_alpha   90.00
_cell.angle_beta   90.00
_cell.angle_gamma   90.00
#
_symmetry.space_group_name_H-M   'P 1'
#
loop_
_entity.id
_entity.type
_entity.pdbx_description
1 polymer ?
#
loop_
_entity_poly.entity_id
_entity_poly.type
_entity_poly.pdbx_seq_one_letter_code
_entity_poly.pdbx_strand_id
1 'polypeptide(L)' 'MPEGPEIHRAADRLRKALVGKTLLEVQAEHPAIAGRLDGWVGREVESVDARSKAMLIRVGD' A
#
# COMPACT_ATOMS: atom_id res chain seq x y z
N MET A 1 -5.93 -10.09 -14.46
CA MET A 1 -4.98 -9.54 -13.47
C MET A 1 -4.10 -8.56 -14.23
N PRO A 2 -3.78 -7.37 -13.69
CA PRO A 2 -2.81 -6.50 -14.35
C PRO A 2 -1.46 -7.22 -14.50
N GLU A 3 -0.80 -7.00 -15.62
CA GLU A 3 0.52 -7.54 -15.95
C GLU A 3 1.64 -6.69 -15.34
N GLY A 4 2.87 -7.20 -15.37
CA GLY A 4 4.03 -6.52 -14.78
C GLY A 4 4.10 -5.03 -15.13
N PRO A 5 4.10 -4.64 -16.42
CA PRO A 5 4.13 -3.23 -16.81
C PRO A 5 3.01 -2.38 -16.22
N GLU A 6 1.83 -2.96 -15.99
CA GLU A 6 0.67 -2.25 -15.44
C GLU A 6 0.81 -2.07 -13.92
N ILE A 7 1.33 -3.08 -13.21
CA ILE A 7 1.65 -3.00 -11.78
C ILE A 7 2.74 -1.95 -11.52
N HIS A 8 3.79 -1.92 -12.33
CA HIS A 8 4.85 -0.91 -12.22
C HIS A 8 4.30 0.52 -12.40
N ARG A 9 3.47 0.75 -13.43
CA ARG A 9 2.82 2.05 -13.64
C ARG A 9 1.89 2.44 -12.49
N ALA A 10 1.17 1.49 -11.91
CA ALA A 10 0.30 1.73 -10.77
C ALA A 10 1.11 2.07 -9.51
N ALA A 11 2.21 1.34 -9.25
CA ALA A 11 3.12 1.61 -8.14
C ALA A 11 3.71 3.01 -8.24
N ASP A 12 4.11 3.48 -9.43
CA ASP A 12 4.64 4.83 -9.61
C ASP A 12 3.63 5.93 -9.27
N ARG A 13 2.35 5.74 -9.64
CA ARG A 13 1.29 6.69 -9.28
C ARG A 13 1.03 6.71 -7.78
N LEU A 14 0.93 5.53 -7.17
CA LEU A 14 0.69 5.40 -5.73
C LEU A 14 1.85 5.91 -4.91
N ARG A 15 3.11 5.67 -5.34
CA ARG A 15 4.30 6.19 -4.67
C ARG A 15 4.26 7.70 -4.53
N LYS A 16 3.96 8.41 -5.63
CA LYS A 16 3.82 9.88 -5.64
C LYS A 16 2.67 10.37 -4.76
N ALA A 17 1.61 9.56 -4.64
CA ALA A 17 0.42 9.94 -3.90
C ALA A 17 0.51 9.65 -2.39
N LEU A 18 1.27 8.64 -1.98
CA LEU A 18 1.19 8.06 -0.63
C LEU A 18 2.50 8.16 0.17
N VAL A 19 3.68 8.00 -0.43
CA VAL A 19 4.93 7.96 0.34
C VAL A 19 5.15 9.27 1.09
N GLY A 20 5.52 9.18 2.37
CA GLY A 20 5.70 10.31 3.26
C GLY A 20 4.40 10.86 3.87
N LYS A 21 3.25 10.21 3.63
CA LYS A 21 1.97 10.62 4.21
C LYS A 21 1.56 9.74 5.37
N THR A 22 1.00 10.40 6.40
CA THR A 22 0.36 9.75 7.54
C THR A 22 -1.01 9.19 7.15
N LEU A 23 -1.27 7.94 7.54
CA LEU A 23 -2.54 7.26 7.35
C LEU A 23 -3.57 7.80 8.36
N LEU A 24 -4.60 8.48 7.85
CA LEU A 24 -5.72 8.97 8.68
C LEU A 24 -6.81 7.91 8.85
N GLU A 25 -6.91 7.01 7.87
CA GLU A 25 -7.89 5.93 7.84
C GLU A 25 -7.34 4.77 7.01
N VAL A 26 -7.61 3.54 7.46
CA VAL A 26 -7.21 2.31 6.77
C VAL A 26 -8.34 1.30 6.92
N GLN A 27 -8.78 0.71 5.81
CA GLN A 27 -9.85 -0.29 5.80
C GLN A 27 -9.52 -1.42 4.82
N ALA A 28 -9.97 -2.63 5.11
CA ALA A 28 -9.99 -3.74 4.17
C ALA A 28 -11.32 -4.49 4.24
N GLU A 29 -11.89 -4.79 3.08
CA GLU A 29 -13.18 -5.48 2.99
C GLU A 29 -13.08 -6.98 3.27
N HIS A 30 -11.92 -7.59 2.97
CA HIS A 30 -11.75 -9.02 3.16
C HIS A 30 -11.52 -9.35 4.65
N PRO A 31 -12.36 -10.20 5.28
CA PRO A 31 -12.30 -10.44 6.73
C PRO A 31 -10.94 -10.95 7.23
N ALA A 32 -10.26 -11.77 6.43
CA ALA A 32 -8.93 -12.31 6.77
C ALA A 32 -7.81 -11.24 6.85
N ILE A 33 -8.08 -10.01 6.37
CA ILE A 33 -7.11 -8.91 6.34
C ILE A 33 -7.52 -7.79 7.29
N ALA A 34 -8.82 -7.52 7.44
CA ALA A 34 -9.34 -6.38 8.21
C ALA A 34 -8.67 -6.21 9.59
N GLY A 35 -8.65 -7.28 10.41
CA GLY A 35 -8.03 -7.21 11.75
C GLY A 35 -6.50 -7.11 11.77
N ARG A 36 -5.81 -7.27 10.64
CA ARG A 36 -4.35 -7.08 10.54
C ARG A 36 -3.95 -5.61 10.42
N LEU A 37 -4.93 -4.73 10.14
CA LEU A 37 -4.72 -3.30 9.94
C LEU A 37 -4.93 -2.49 11.23
N ASP A 38 -5.28 -3.18 12.32
CA ASP A 38 -5.41 -2.56 13.65
C ASP A 38 -4.10 -1.86 14.04
N GLY A 39 -4.21 -0.59 14.45
CA GLY A 39 -3.07 0.23 14.84
C GLY A 39 -2.27 0.84 13.70
N TRP A 40 -2.73 0.77 12.44
CA TRP A 40 -2.06 1.42 11.29
C TRP A 40 -2.36 2.92 11.17
N VAL A 41 -3.46 3.40 11.74
CA VAL A 41 -3.78 4.85 11.76
C VAL A 41 -2.70 5.60 12.53
N GLY A 42 -2.24 6.72 11.97
CA GLY A 42 -1.13 7.53 12.51
C GLY A 42 0.25 7.11 12.00
N ARG A 43 0.38 5.97 11.30
CA ARG A 43 1.65 5.54 10.71
C ARG A 43 1.88 6.17 9.34
N GLU A 44 3.15 6.26 8.93
CA GLU A 44 3.54 6.81 7.64
C GLU A 44 3.75 5.71 6.59
N VAL A 45 3.37 5.98 5.34
CA VAL A 45 3.74 5.11 4.22
C VAL A 45 5.20 5.35 3.83
N GLU A 46 6.04 4.33 4.02
CA GLU A 46 7.48 4.40 3.75
C GLU A 46 7.84 4.10 2.30
N SER A 47 7.21 3.10 1.69
CA SER A 47 7.49 2.71 0.31
C SER A 47 6.29 2.10 -0.40
N VAL A 48 6.29 2.26 -1.74
CA VAL A 48 5.41 1.53 -2.65
C VAL A 48 6.28 0.93 -3.74
N ASP A 49 6.30 -0.39 -3.86
CA ASP A 49 7.17 -1.14 -4.75
C ASP A 49 6.38 -2.14 -5.61
N ALA A 50 6.91 -2.44 -6.79
CA ALA A 50 6.39 -3.47 -7.68
C ALA A 50 7.43 -4.58 -7.85
N ARG A 51 7.02 -5.83 -7.66
CA ARG A 51 7.83 -7.03 -7.88
C ARG A 51 7.07 -7.99 -8.78
N SER A 52 7.45 -8.06 -10.05
CA SER A 52 6.73 -8.82 -11.07
C SER A 52 5.24 -8.41 -11.12
N LYS A 53 4.32 -9.27 -10.65
CA LYS A 53 2.88 -8.98 -10.61
C LYS A 53 2.38 -8.52 -9.23
N ALA A 54 3.27 -8.44 -8.23
CA ALA A 54 2.93 -8.04 -6.87
C ALA A 54 3.19 -6.55 -6.62
N MET A 55 2.30 -5.92 -5.85
CA MET A 55 2.48 -4.59 -5.29
C MET A 55 2.73 -4.72 -3.80
N LEU A 56 3.76 -4.05 -3.31
CA LEU A 56 4.16 -4.04 -1.90
C LEU A 56 4.08 -2.61 -1.38
N ILE A 57 3.31 -2.40 -0.30
CA ILE A 57 3.24 -1.12 0.39
C ILE A 57 3.82 -1.35 1.78
N ARG A 58 4.86 -0.61 2.11
CA ARG A 58 5.46 -0.63 3.45
C ARG A 58 4.92 0.57 4.23
N VAL A 59 4.41 0.27 5.41
CA VAL A 59 3.96 1.25 6.40
C VAL A 59 4.89 1.10 7.59
N GLY A 60 5.29 2.23 8.17
CA GLY A 60 6.19 2.26 9.32
C GLY A 60 5.63 1.56 10.55
N ASP A 61 6.44 1.51 11.60
CA ASP A 61 6.06 0.95 12.90
C ASP A 61 5.16 1.89 13.71
#